data_AF-A0A7Z7N7J4-F1
#
_entry.id   AF-A0A7Z7N7J4-F1
#
_cell.length_a   1.000
_cell.length_b   1.000
_cell.length_c   1.000
_cell.angle_alpha   90.00
_cell.angle_beta   90.00
_cell.angle_gamma   90.00
#
_symmetry.space_group_name_H-M   'P 1'
#
loop_
_entity.id
_entity.type
_entity.pdbx_description
1 polymer ?
#
loop_
_entity_poly.entity_id
_entity_poly.type
_entity_poly.pdbx_seq_one_letter_code
_entity_poly.pdbx_strand_id
1 'polypeptide(L)'
;MASRIGISSAVCVLAFMALAGLPTAHANPDVALPPIASTGGGPIIGGGDEAAQYRIARQLSSLGNPDVQEGDGADAAAFIMGSAALPSSGANPHLAAAFVPLQRALGCQRDNTSFGARAYRRSDGQWGGAVLVIAKSATSDIEALTTCVKSVWPAPTAGGATSMCASGWTYPTSGENHRPETYYILLAGTDGDFCSTRNESYANYATRWPA
;
A
#
# COMPACT_ATOMS: atom_id res chain seq x y z
N MET A 1 -39.02 52.81 32.12
CA MET A 1 -38.00 53.85 31.85
C MET A 1 -37.16 53.98 33.10
N ALA A 2 -35.92 53.47 33.08
CA ALA A 2 -35.03 53.56 34.24
C ALA A 2 -33.56 53.56 33.79
N SER A 3 -32.93 54.70 34.07
CA SER A 3 -31.53 54.99 34.41
C SER A 3 -30.36 54.54 33.52
N ARG A 4 -29.71 55.54 32.92
CA ARG A 4 -28.28 55.57 32.58
C ARG A 4 -27.46 56.01 33.81
N ILE A 5 -26.12 55.90 33.69
CA ILE A 5 -25.00 56.38 34.55
C ILE A 5 -24.29 55.19 35.23
N GLY A 6 -22.98 54.95 35.08
CA GLY A 6 -21.93 55.72 34.43
C GLY A 6 -20.72 54.83 34.10
N ILE A 7 -19.97 55.26 33.08
CA ILE A 7 -18.73 54.64 32.60
C ILE A 7 -17.58 55.18 33.46
N SER A 8 -16.92 54.31 34.22
CA SER A 8 -15.65 54.63 34.89
C SER A 8 -14.48 54.11 34.08
N SER A 9 -13.55 55.03 33.85
CA SER A 9 -12.33 54.90 33.10
C SER A 9 -11.23 54.14 33.85
N ALA A 10 -10.33 53.57 33.05
CA ALA A 10 -8.92 53.25 33.34
C ALA A 10 -8.64 52.05 34.26
N VAL A 11 -7.92 51.05 33.74
CA VAL A 11 -6.46 50.88 33.96
C VAL A 11 -5.92 49.93 32.87
N CYS A 12 -4.93 50.41 32.10
CA CYS A 12 -4.04 49.56 31.30
C CYS A 12 -3.26 48.63 32.23
N VAL A 13 -3.37 47.32 32.05
CA VAL A 13 -2.35 46.37 32.49
C VAL A 13 -1.89 45.58 31.28
N LEU A 14 -0.74 45.99 30.75
CA LEU A 14 0.14 45.14 29.94
C LEU A 14 0.65 44.02 30.85
N ALA A 15 0.27 42.78 30.55
CA ALA A 15 0.95 41.59 31.07
C ALA A 15 1.28 40.69 29.88
N PHE A 16 2.41 41.00 29.22
CA PHE A 16 3.22 39.99 28.56
C PHE A 16 3.71 39.03 29.63
N MET A 17 3.22 37.78 29.67
CA MET A 17 4.02 36.66 30.19
C MET A 17 3.54 35.32 29.61
N ALA A 18 4.51 34.67 28.97
CA ALA A 18 4.71 33.23 28.86
C ALA A 18 3.57 32.40 28.26
N LEU A 19 3.56 32.32 26.91
CA LEU A 19 3.37 31.03 26.24
C LEU A 19 4.57 30.14 26.61
N ALA A 20 4.58 29.63 27.84
CA ALA A 20 5.47 28.56 28.25
C ALA A 20 5.14 27.34 27.38
N GLY A 21 6.07 27.03 26.49
CA GLY A 21 6.15 25.82 25.67
C GLY A 21 4.93 24.92 25.70
N LEU A 22 3.98 25.15 24.80
CA LEU A 22 3.31 24.01 24.19
C LEU A 22 4.44 23.11 23.70
N PRO A 23 4.47 21.82 24.07
CA PRO A 23 5.45 20.92 23.50
C PRO A 23 5.22 21.00 21.99
N THR A 24 6.17 21.60 21.28
CA THR A 24 6.37 21.31 19.87
C THR A 24 6.48 19.80 19.86
N ALA A 25 5.41 19.14 19.42
CA ALA A 25 5.41 17.73 19.14
C ALA A 25 6.51 17.54 18.10
N HIS A 26 7.72 17.24 18.58
CA HIS A 26 8.72 16.63 17.74
C HIS A 26 8.06 15.33 17.30
N ALA A 27 7.62 15.31 16.04
CA ALA A 27 7.24 14.08 15.38
C ALA A 27 8.34 13.08 15.68
N ASN A 28 8.02 11.98 16.36
CA ASN A 28 8.98 10.94 16.63
C ASN A 28 9.46 10.41 15.25
N PRO A 29 10.73 10.60 14.85
CA PRO A 29 11.23 10.21 13.54
C PRO A 29 11.30 8.68 13.35
N ASP A 30 10.97 7.91 14.39
CA ASP A 30 11.22 6.47 14.47
C ASP A 30 10.11 5.57 13.91
N VAL A 31 9.03 6.10 13.31
CA VAL A 31 8.02 5.26 12.64
C VAL A 31 8.26 5.26 11.13
N ALA A 32 9.16 4.35 10.74
CA ALA A 32 9.46 4.00 9.35
C ALA A 32 8.94 2.60 9.02
N LEU A 33 8.75 2.32 7.72
CA LEU A 33 8.42 0.97 7.25
C LEU A 33 9.51 -0.03 7.68
N PRO A 34 9.14 -1.26 8.10
CA PRO A 34 10.11 -2.28 8.51
C PRO A 34 11.01 -2.67 7.32
N PRO A 35 12.29 -2.98 7.52
CA PRO A 35 13.15 -3.46 6.43
C PRO A 35 12.60 -4.76 5.83
N ILE A 36 12.85 -4.99 4.54
CA ILE A 36 12.46 -6.23 3.89
C ILE A 36 13.56 -7.27 4.16
N ALA A 37 13.23 -8.31 4.92
CA ALA A 37 14.14 -9.42 5.16
C ALA A 37 14.15 -10.33 3.93
N SER A 38 15.23 -10.35 3.17
CA SER A 38 15.36 -11.24 2.00
C SER A 38 15.80 -12.63 2.43
N THR A 39 14.92 -13.62 2.29
CA THR A 39 15.20 -15.03 2.57
C THR A 39 15.47 -15.86 1.31
N GLY A 40 15.19 -15.31 0.13
CA GLY A 40 15.40 -15.99 -1.16
C GLY A 40 14.32 -17.01 -1.51
N GLY A 41 13.13 -16.94 -0.87
CA GLY A 41 12.02 -17.88 -1.04
C GLY A 41 11.30 -17.84 -2.40
N GLY A 42 11.74 -17.00 -3.32
CA GLY A 42 11.15 -16.87 -4.66
C GLY A 42 9.87 -16.01 -4.70
N PRO A 43 9.30 -15.83 -5.91
CA PRO A 43 8.24 -14.86 -6.18
C PRO A 43 6.85 -15.25 -5.65
N ILE A 44 6.60 -16.54 -5.40
CA ILE A 44 5.28 -17.06 -5.00
C ILE A 44 5.29 -17.39 -3.51
N ILE A 45 4.31 -16.88 -2.77
CA ILE A 45 4.06 -17.25 -1.37
C ILE A 45 3.76 -18.75 -1.32
N GLY A 46 4.50 -19.48 -0.48
CA GLY A 46 4.36 -20.93 -0.34
C GLY A 46 5.04 -21.76 -1.43
N GLY A 47 5.72 -21.11 -2.39
CA GLY A 47 6.41 -21.77 -3.49
C GLY A 47 5.47 -22.22 -4.62
N GLY A 48 6.04 -22.99 -5.54
CA GLY A 48 5.39 -23.47 -6.76
C GLY A 48 6.43 -24.11 -7.68
N ASP A 49 5.98 -24.73 -8.76
CA ASP A 49 6.90 -25.26 -9.77
C ASP A 49 7.74 -24.14 -10.41
N GLU A 50 8.91 -24.48 -10.93
CA GLU A 50 9.87 -23.52 -11.51
C GLU A 50 9.23 -22.67 -12.63
N ALA A 51 8.34 -23.26 -13.43
CA ALA A 51 7.69 -22.57 -14.53
C ALA A 51 6.67 -21.53 -14.01
N ALA A 52 5.92 -21.85 -12.96
CA ALA A 52 5.00 -20.95 -12.28
C ALA A 52 5.77 -19.80 -11.62
N GLN A 53 6.86 -20.10 -10.92
CA GLN A 53 7.72 -19.08 -10.33
C GLN A 53 8.26 -18.12 -11.39
N TYR A 54 8.79 -18.65 -12.50
CA TYR A 54 9.28 -17.83 -13.60
C TYR A 54 8.19 -16.94 -14.23
N ARG A 55 6.99 -17.50 -14.46
CA ARG A 55 5.85 -16.75 -15.02
C ARG A 55 5.41 -15.60 -14.12
N ILE A 56 5.31 -15.84 -12.81
CA ILE A 56 4.91 -14.83 -11.82
C ILE A 56 6.01 -13.80 -11.62
N ALA A 57 7.28 -14.19 -11.55
CA ALA A 57 8.41 -13.26 -11.45
C ALA A 57 8.40 -12.22 -12.59
N ARG A 58 7.99 -12.61 -13.80
CA ARG A 58 7.85 -11.69 -14.93
C ARG A 58 6.71 -10.67 -14.78
N GLN A 59 5.71 -10.94 -13.95
CA GLN A 59 4.64 -9.98 -13.65
C GLN A 59 5.05 -9.05 -12.50
N LEU A 60 5.87 -9.54 -11.58
CA LEU A 60 6.47 -8.73 -10.51
C LEU A 60 7.56 -7.84 -11.11
N SER A 61 7.18 -6.61 -11.49
CA SER A 61 8.11 -5.67 -12.11
C SER A 61 9.11 -5.11 -11.09
N SER A 62 10.41 -5.26 -11.32
CA SER A 62 11.44 -4.61 -10.51
C SER A 62 11.54 -3.13 -10.89
N LEU A 63 11.86 -2.28 -9.91
CA LEU A 63 12.18 -0.87 -10.12
C LEU A 63 13.66 -0.68 -10.48
N GLY A 64 14.52 -1.67 -10.20
CA GLY A 64 15.95 -1.60 -10.52
C GLY A 64 16.69 -0.43 -9.86
N ASN A 65 16.10 0.19 -8.84
CA ASN A 65 16.65 1.34 -8.14
C ASN A 65 17.43 0.87 -6.90
N PRO A 66 18.74 1.18 -6.78
CA PRO A 66 19.55 0.75 -5.63
C PRO A 66 19.07 1.33 -4.28
N ASP A 67 18.34 2.44 -4.30
CA ASP A 67 17.76 3.06 -3.10
C ASP A 67 16.46 2.38 -2.65
N VAL A 68 15.99 1.37 -3.38
CA VAL A 68 14.77 0.61 -3.08
C VAL A 68 15.11 -0.84 -2.78
N GLN A 69 14.76 -1.27 -1.58
CA GLN A 69 14.75 -2.68 -1.21
C GLN A 69 13.54 -3.35 -1.87
N GLU A 70 13.78 -4.50 -2.48
CA GLU A 70 12.75 -5.36 -3.04
C GLU A 70 12.81 -6.72 -2.36
N GLY A 71 11.66 -7.31 -2.08
CA GLY A 71 11.56 -8.70 -1.64
C GLY A 71 10.33 -9.35 -2.22
N ASP A 72 10.41 -10.67 -2.32
CA ASP A 72 9.51 -11.48 -3.12
C ASP A 72 8.79 -12.54 -2.26
N GLY A 73 7.62 -12.98 -2.72
CA GLY A 73 6.86 -14.08 -2.13
C GLY A 73 6.62 -13.89 -0.63
N ALA A 74 7.15 -14.81 0.18
CA ALA A 74 6.97 -14.80 1.63
C ALA A 74 7.58 -13.55 2.31
N ASP A 75 8.68 -13.03 1.78
CA ASP A 75 9.34 -11.83 2.31
C ASP A 75 8.45 -10.59 2.11
N ALA A 76 7.84 -10.50 0.94
CA ALA A 76 6.87 -9.45 0.63
C ALA A 76 5.62 -9.56 1.52
N ALA A 77 5.11 -10.78 1.72
CA ALA A 77 3.97 -11.02 2.59
C ALA A 77 4.26 -10.61 4.04
N ALA A 78 5.42 -11.00 4.58
CA ALA A 78 5.87 -10.62 5.91
C ALA A 78 5.99 -9.09 6.05
N PHE A 79 6.56 -8.42 5.03
CA PHE A 79 6.64 -6.96 5.00
C PHE A 79 5.27 -6.30 4.99
N ILE A 80 4.30 -6.79 4.20
CA ILE A 80 2.93 -6.27 4.17
C ILE A 80 2.28 -6.40 5.56
N MET A 81 2.38 -7.58 6.17
CA MET A 81 1.82 -7.85 7.50
C MET A 81 2.45 -6.94 8.57
N GLY A 82 3.77 -6.78 8.56
CA GLY A 82 4.48 -5.91 9.51
C GLY A 82 4.18 -4.43 9.30
N SER A 83 4.09 -3.98 8.04
CA SER A 83 3.78 -2.59 7.70
C SER A 83 2.36 -2.21 8.07
N ALA A 84 1.39 -3.11 7.84
CA ALA A 84 0.00 -2.90 8.23
C ALA A 84 -0.22 -2.91 9.75
N ALA A 85 0.67 -3.56 10.51
CA ALA A 85 0.63 -3.61 11.97
C ALA A 85 1.33 -2.42 12.67
N LEU A 86 1.88 -1.47 11.90
CA LEU A 86 2.50 -0.27 12.48
C LEU A 86 1.48 0.51 13.32
N PRO A 87 1.89 1.08 14.47
CA PRO A 87 0.98 1.77 15.37
C PRO A 87 0.38 3.03 14.73
N SER A 88 -0.94 3.13 14.75
CA SER A 88 -1.71 4.26 14.22
C SER A 88 -1.59 5.55 15.04
N SER A 89 -0.99 5.49 16.23
CA SER A 89 -0.72 6.62 17.12
C SER A 89 0.65 7.28 16.89
N GLY A 90 1.44 6.80 15.92
CA GLY A 90 2.75 7.35 15.56
C GLY A 90 2.69 8.55 14.60
N ALA A 91 3.86 9.05 14.18
CA ALA A 91 3.99 10.21 13.30
C ALA A 91 3.47 9.98 11.86
N ASN A 92 3.34 8.72 11.43
CA ASN A 92 3.03 8.36 10.04
C ASN A 92 1.92 7.28 9.93
N PRO A 93 0.70 7.54 10.44
CA PRO A 93 -0.42 6.58 10.38
C PRO A 93 -0.81 6.21 8.94
N HIS A 94 -0.45 7.06 7.97
CA HIS A 94 -0.67 6.85 6.55
C HIS A 94 0.15 5.69 5.97
N LEU A 95 1.33 5.38 6.53
CA LEU A 95 2.16 4.28 6.05
C LEU A 95 1.43 2.95 6.24
N ALA A 96 0.90 2.69 7.44
CA ALA A 96 0.16 1.46 7.74
C ALA A 96 -1.08 1.31 6.86
N ALA A 97 -1.83 2.42 6.69
CA ALA A 97 -3.10 2.43 5.98
C ALA A 97 -2.97 1.98 4.51
N ALA A 98 -1.80 2.13 3.88
CA ALA A 98 -1.59 1.70 2.49
C ALA A 98 -1.52 0.16 2.37
N PHE A 99 -1.05 -0.50 3.42
CA PHE A 99 -0.85 -1.95 3.45
C PHE A 99 -2.05 -2.71 4.04
N VAL A 100 -2.95 -2.06 4.79
CA VAL A 100 -4.18 -2.69 5.30
C VAL A 100 -5.01 -3.40 4.21
N PRO A 101 -5.30 -2.81 3.03
CA PRO A 101 -6.07 -3.53 2.01
C PRO A 101 -5.29 -4.72 1.44
N LEU A 102 -3.97 -4.62 1.28
CA LEU A 102 -3.10 -5.72 0.86
C LEU A 102 -3.08 -6.86 1.90
N GLN A 103 -2.96 -6.53 3.18
CA GLN A 103 -3.03 -7.47 4.28
C GLN A 103 -4.36 -8.25 4.26
N ARG A 104 -5.47 -7.54 4.06
CA ARG A 104 -6.80 -8.17 3.98
C ARG A 104 -6.95 -9.04 2.72
N ALA A 105 -6.40 -8.59 1.59
CA ALA A 105 -6.40 -9.36 0.35
C ALA A 105 -5.54 -10.63 0.46
N LEU A 106 -4.40 -10.59 1.16
CA LEU A 106 -3.63 -11.79 1.49
C LEU A 106 -4.46 -12.78 2.31
N GLY A 107 -5.26 -12.28 3.26
CA GLY A 107 -6.20 -13.10 4.03
C GLY A 107 -7.34 -13.73 3.22
N CYS A 108 -7.56 -13.30 1.97
CA CYS A 108 -8.51 -13.95 1.06
C CYS A 108 -7.96 -15.22 0.40
N GLN A 109 -6.67 -15.55 0.59
CA GLN A 109 -6.13 -16.83 0.16
C GLN A 109 -6.71 -17.97 0.99
N ARG A 110 -7.14 -19.03 0.30
CA ARG A 110 -7.64 -20.23 0.97
C ARG A 110 -6.53 -21.12 1.51
N ASP A 111 -5.42 -21.21 0.77
CA ASP A 111 -4.35 -22.18 1.01
C ASP A 111 -3.00 -21.53 1.37
N ASN A 112 -2.95 -20.21 1.62
CA ASN A 112 -1.71 -19.43 1.85
C ASN A 112 -0.59 -19.66 0.82
N THR A 113 -0.95 -20.17 -0.35
CA THR A 113 -0.07 -20.50 -1.46
C THR A 113 -0.70 -19.94 -2.73
N SER A 114 0.10 -19.69 -3.78
CA SER A 114 -0.34 -19.24 -5.12
C SER A 114 -0.34 -17.74 -5.43
N PHE A 115 -0.13 -16.85 -4.46
CA PHE A 115 0.05 -15.43 -4.78
C PHE A 115 1.52 -15.15 -5.05
N GLY A 116 1.79 -14.56 -6.20
CA GLY A 116 2.98 -13.76 -6.40
C GLY A 116 2.92 -12.52 -5.53
N ALA A 117 3.99 -12.19 -4.84
CA ALA A 117 4.06 -10.95 -4.08
C ALA A 117 5.43 -10.31 -4.29
N ARG A 118 5.45 -8.98 -4.44
CA ARG A 118 6.68 -8.18 -4.34
C ARG A 118 6.43 -6.94 -3.51
N ALA A 119 7.27 -6.71 -2.52
CA ALA A 119 7.29 -5.51 -1.71
C ALA A 119 8.42 -4.58 -2.14
N TYR A 120 8.22 -3.28 -1.95
CA TYR A 120 9.17 -2.22 -2.23
C TYR A 120 9.25 -1.30 -1.03
N ARG A 121 10.48 -0.96 -0.64
CA ARG A 121 10.74 -0.05 0.46
C ARG A 121 11.92 0.82 0.12
N ARG A 122 11.76 2.15 0.19
CA ARG A 122 12.88 3.08 0.03
C ARG A 122 13.80 3.00 1.24
N SER A 123 15.08 3.26 1.06
CA SER A 123 16.11 3.20 2.12
C SER A 123 15.75 3.99 3.37
N ASP A 124 15.11 5.15 3.22
CA ASP A 124 14.61 6.01 4.32
C ASP A 124 13.38 5.46 5.06
N GLY A 125 12.73 4.41 4.53
CA GLY A 125 11.54 3.79 5.11
C GLY A 125 10.29 4.69 5.15
N GLN A 126 10.33 5.86 4.53
CA GLN A 126 9.19 6.79 4.43
C GLN A 126 8.32 6.53 3.20
N TRP A 127 8.79 5.63 2.33
CA TRP A 127 8.12 5.26 1.10
C TRP A 127 8.13 3.74 0.93
N GLY A 128 7.00 3.20 0.51
CA GLY A 128 6.92 1.80 0.12
C GLY A 128 5.61 1.45 -0.56
N GLY A 129 5.57 0.24 -1.07
CA GLY A 129 4.37 -0.31 -1.67
C GLY A 129 4.53 -1.81 -1.88
N ALA A 130 3.47 -2.45 -2.33
CA ALA A 130 3.54 -3.84 -2.72
C ALA A 130 2.62 -4.14 -3.89
N VAL A 131 2.99 -5.18 -4.62
CA VAL A 131 2.23 -5.77 -5.72
C VAL A 131 1.90 -7.19 -5.30
N LEU A 132 0.63 -7.57 -5.44
CA LEU A 132 0.19 -8.96 -5.44
C LEU A 132 -0.20 -9.34 -6.86
N VAL A 133 0.22 -10.52 -7.30
CA VAL A 133 -0.10 -11.10 -8.60
C VAL A 133 -0.70 -12.48 -8.38
N ILE A 134 -1.86 -12.71 -8.96
CA ILE A 134 -2.61 -13.94 -8.77
C ILE A 134 -2.79 -14.55 -10.16
N ALA A 135 -2.24 -15.74 -10.40
CA ALA A 135 -2.53 -16.48 -11.62
C ALA A 135 -3.91 -17.12 -11.54
N LYS A 136 -4.70 -16.99 -12.62
CA LYS A 136 -6.01 -17.65 -12.72
C LYS A 136 -5.87 -19.16 -12.61
N SER A 137 -4.87 -19.76 -13.26
CA SER A 137 -4.60 -21.20 -13.20
C SER A 137 -4.25 -21.71 -11.80
N ALA A 138 -3.69 -20.86 -10.94
CA ALA A 138 -3.33 -21.21 -9.57
C ALA A 138 -4.47 -20.94 -8.56
N THR A 139 -5.63 -20.48 -9.03
CA THR A 139 -6.80 -20.15 -8.22
C THR A 139 -7.97 -21.07 -8.60
N SER A 140 -8.36 -21.96 -7.70
CA SER A 140 -9.44 -22.92 -7.94
C SER A 140 -10.82 -22.26 -8.08
N ASP A 141 -11.07 -21.20 -7.33
CA ASP A 141 -12.32 -20.43 -7.36
C ASP A 141 -12.04 -18.92 -7.38
N ILE A 142 -11.99 -18.37 -8.59
CA ILE A 142 -11.69 -16.95 -8.81
C ILE A 142 -12.85 -16.03 -8.42
N GLU A 143 -14.08 -16.54 -8.39
CA GLU A 143 -15.27 -15.77 -8.05
C GLU A 143 -15.36 -15.55 -6.54
N ALA A 144 -15.10 -16.61 -5.76
CA ALA A 144 -14.96 -16.51 -4.32
C ALA A 144 -13.82 -15.56 -3.93
N LEU A 145 -12.66 -15.66 -4.60
CA LEU A 145 -11.54 -14.76 -4.37
C LEU A 145 -11.91 -13.31 -4.70
N THR A 146 -12.52 -13.08 -5.87
CA THR A 146 -12.96 -11.74 -6.29
C THR A 146 -13.95 -11.14 -5.29
N THR A 147 -14.90 -11.94 -4.80
CA THR A 147 -15.88 -11.50 -3.79
C THR A 147 -15.21 -11.11 -2.48
N CYS A 148 -14.26 -11.91 -2.00
CA CYS A 148 -13.50 -11.59 -0.79
C CYS A 148 -12.70 -10.30 -0.96
N VAL A 149 -11.90 -10.20 -2.03
CA VAL A 149 -11.07 -9.01 -2.31
C VAL A 149 -11.94 -7.77 -2.47
N LYS A 150 -13.06 -7.86 -3.21
CA LYS A 150 -14.00 -6.73 -3.38
C LYS A 150 -14.54 -6.17 -2.07
N SER A 151 -14.73 -7.00 -1.05
CA SER A 151 -15.23 -6.57 0.26
C SER A 151 -14.20 -5.78 1.09
N VAL A 152 -12.91 -5.93 0.78
CA VAL A 152 -11.80 -5.33 1.53
C VAL A 152 -10.99 -4.31 0.73
N TRP A 153 -11.12 -4.32 -0.60
CA TRP A 153 -10.35 -3.47 -1.49
C TRP A 153 -11.01 -2.12 -1.68
N PRO A 154 -10.29 -1.01 -1.49
CA PRO A 154 -10.85 0.32 -1.71
C PRO A 154 -11.17 0.53 -3.19
N ALA A 155 -12.12 1.44 -3.46
CA ALA A 155 -12.35 1.92 -4.81
C ALA A 155 -11.03 2.49 -5.38
N PRO A 156 -10.70 2.22 -6.65
CA PRO A 156 -9.45 2.71 -7.24
C PRO A 156 -9.36 4.21 -7.14
N THR A 157 -8.29 4.69 -6.51
CA THR A 157 -7.98 6.11 -6.39
C THR A 157 -6.76 6.39 -7.25
N ALA A 158 -6.93 7.26 -8.24
CA ALA A 158 -5.79 7.91 -8.89
C ALA A 158 -5.25 8.92 -7.88
N GLY A 159 -4.33 8.48 -7.02
CA GLY A 159 -3.67 9.38 -6.09
C GLY A 159 -2.91 10.47 -6.84
N GLY A 160 -2.93 11.71 -6.33
CA GLY A 160 -1.89 12.69 -6.64
C GLY A 160 -0.53 12.23 -6.11
N ALA A 161 0.56 12.85 -6.57
CA ALA A 161 1.95 12.40 -6.33
C ALA A 161 2.23 12.00 -4.87
N THR A 162 1.70 12.72 -3.89
CA THR A 162 1.96 12.45 -2.45
C THR A 162 0.85 11.66 -1.74
N SER A 163 -0.17 11.19 -2.47
CA SER A 163 -1.31 10.50 -1.85
C SER A 163 -1.20 9.00 -2.03
N MET A 164 -1.61 8.28 -0.99
CA MET A 164 -1.68 6.83 -1.00
C MET A 164 -2.53 6.35 -2.17
N CYS A 165 -2.14 5.22 -2.73
CA CYS A 165 -2.79 4.68 -3.91
C CYS A 165 -3.12 3.21 -3.71
N ALA A 166 -4.26 2.82 -4.27
CA ALA A 166 -4.67 1.43 -4.37
C ALA A 166 -5.39 1.23 -5.70
N SER A 167 -4.94 0.24 -6.46
CA SER A 167 -5.46 -0.09 -7.78
C SER A 167 -5.41 -1.59 -8.00
N GLY A 168 -6.29 -2.10 -8.84
CA GLY A 168 -6.23 -3.48 -9.24
C GLY A 168 -6.72 -3.69 -10.66
N TRP A 169 -6.20 -4.76 -11.26
CA TRP A 169 -6.21 -4.99 -12.69
C TRP A 169 -6.30 -6.48 -13.00
N THR A 170 -7.07 -6.82 -14.02
CA THR A 170 -7.02 -8.13 -14.69
C THR A 170 -6.20 -7.97 -15.96
N TYR A 171 -5.08 -8.67 -16.07
CA TYR A 171 -4.11 -8.55 -17.16
C TYR A 171 -3.63 -9.93 -17.66
N PRO A 172 -3.44 -10.14 -18.97
CA PRO A 172 -3.94 -9.32 -20.05
C PRO A 172 -5.45 -9.48 -20.21
N THR A 173 -6.10 -8.43 -20.71
CA THR A 173 -7.44 -8.53 -21.28
C THR A 173 -7.30 -9.14 -22.68
N SER A 174 -8.20 -10.06 -23.01
CA SER A 174 -8.20 -10.80 -24.27
C SER A 174 -8.12 -9.85 -25.48
N GLY A 175 -6.92 -9.67 -26.04
CA GLY A 175 -6.69 -8.72 -27.13
C GLY A 175 -5.24 -8.68 -27.61
N GLU A 176 -4.26 -8.77 -26.71
CA GLU A 176 -2.86 -8.95 -27.10
C GLU A 176 -2.48 -10.44 -27.09
N ASN A 177 -2.40 -11.01 -28.29
CA ASN A 177 -1.56 -12.18 -28.60
C ASN A 177 -1.67 -13.36 -27.62
N HIS A 178 -2.81 -14.07 -27.60
CA HIS A 178 -2.89 -15.48 -27.16
C HIS A 178 -2.06 -15.83 -25.92
N ARG A 179 -2.00 -14.96 -24.91
CA ARG A 179 -1.27 -15.29 -23.67
C ARG A 179 -2.10 -16.35 -22.94
N PRO A 180 -1.49 -17.49 -22.56
CA PRO A 180 -2.22 -18.64 -22.05
C PRO A 180 -2.79 -18.44 -20.63
N GLU A 181 -2.46 -17.32 -19.97
CA GLU A 181 -2.71 -17.10 -18.56
C GLU A 181 -3.27 -15.70 -18.32
N THR A 182 -4.29 -15.61 -17.46
CA THR A 182 -4.83 -14.36 -16.93
C THR A 182 -4.30 -14.14 -15.52
N TYR A 183 -3.85 -12.94 -15.23
CA TYR A 183 -3.37 -12.51 -13.93
C TYR A 183 -4.29 -11.47 -13.33
N TYR A 184 -4.51 -11.53 -12.02
CA TYR A 184 -5.16 -10.50 -11.24
C TYR A 184 -4.11 -9.83 -10.38
N ILE A 185 -4.02 -8.51 -10.51
CA ILE A 185 -2.95 -7.71 -9.96
C ILE A 185 -3.57 -6.73 -8.98
N LEU A 186 -3.03 -6.68 -7.77
CA LEU A 186 -3.37 -5.68 -6.76
C LEU A 186 -2.12 -4.90 -6.45
N LEU A 187 -2.28 -3.59 -6.40
CA LEU A 187 -1.20 -2.66 -6.17
C LEU A 187 -1.64 -1.68 -5.09
N ALA A 188 -0.83 -1.51 -4.06
CA ALA A 188 -1.01 -0.39 -3.16
C ALA A 188 0.34 0.17 -2.71
N GLY A 189 0.36 1.47 -2.45
CA GLY A 189 1.56 2.19 -2.05
C GLY A 189 1.25 3.40 -1.18
N THR A 190 2.26 3.83 -0.45
CA THR A 190 2.19 5.01 0.44
C THR A 190 2.24 6.32 -0.34
N ASP A 191 2.55 6.26 -1.63
CA ASP A 191 2.83 7.40 -2.49
C ASP A 191 2.29 7.16 -3.90
N GLY A 192 1.83 8.23 -4.55
CA GLY A 192 1.14 8.15 -5.84
C GLY A 192 2.06 7.76 -6.98
N ASP A 193 3.34 8.13 -6.91
CA ASP A 193 4.32 7.86 -7.97
C ASP A 193 4.61 6.37 -8.13
N PHE A 194 4.48 5.61 -7.03
CA PHE A 194 4.58 4.15 -7.06
C PHE A 194 3.48 3.53 -7.93
N CYS A 195 2.24 4.02 -7.79
CA CYS A 195 1.12 3.48 -8.54
C CYS A 195 0.99 4.07 -9.93
N SER A 196 1.31 5.35 -10.15
CA SER A 196 1.16 6.00 -11.47
C SER A 196 1.94 5.27 -12.55
N THR A 197 3.23 5.06 -12.33
CA THR A 197 4.15 4.35 -13.25
C THR A 197 3.64 2.94 -13.61
N ARG A 198 3.16 2.20 -12.60
CA ARG A 198 2.66 0.83 -12.80
C ARG A 198 1.27 0.82 -13.42
N ASN A 199 0.41 1.77 -13.08
CA ASN A 199 -0.92 1.89 -13.65
C ASN A 199 -0.86 2.25 -15.14
N GLU A 200 0.07 3.11 -15.55
CA GLU A 200 0.32 3.37 -16.97
C GLU A 200 0.69 2.09 -17.74
N SER A 201 1.48 1.21 -17.12
CA SER A 201 1.85 -0.08 -17.70
C SER A 201 0.66 -1.03 -17.89
N TYR A 202 -0.36 -0.94 -17.04
CA TYR A 202 -1.57 -1.77 -17.11
C TYR A 202 -2.73 -1.13 -17.88
N ALA A 203 -2.78 0.19 -18.00
CA ALA A 203 -3.95 0.94 -18.47
C ALA A 203 -4.44 0.56 -19.89
N ASN A 204 -3.53 0.14 -20.78
CA ASN A 204 -3.88 -0.17 -22.18
C ASN A 204 -4.31 -1.63 -22.39
N TYR A 205 -3.97 -2.52 -21.48
CA TYR A 205 -4.07 -3.97 -21.69
C TYR A 205 -4.76 -4.71 -20.54
N ALA A 206 -5.23 -3.99 -19.53
CA ALA A 206 -5.88 -4.56 -18.36
C ALA A 206 -7.26 -3.94 -18.11
N THR A 207 -8.17 -4.74 -17.55
CA THR A 207 -9.48 -4.27 -17.07
C THR A 207 -9.39 -4.06 -15.58
N ARG A 208 -10.12 -3.07 -15.04
CA ARG A 208 -10.20 -2.84 -13.60
C ARG A 208 -10.70 -4.08 -12.85
N TRP A 209 -10.05 -4.40 -11.72
CA TRP A 209 -10.45 -5.47 -10.81
C TRP A 209 -10.03 -5.14 -9.37
N PRO A 210 -10.77 -5.53 -8.33
CA PRO A 210 -12.12 -6.09 -8.37
C PRO A 210 -13.13 -5.04 -8.88
N ALA A 211 -14.12 -5.49 -9.66
CA ALA A 211 -15.21 -4.67 -10.21
C ALA A 211 -16.55 -5.06 -9.55
#